data_AF-X1FQL3-F1
#
_entry.id   AF-X1FQL3-F1
#
_cell.length_a   1.000
_cell.length_b   1.000
_cell.length_c   1.000
_cell.angle_alpha   90.00
_cell.angle_beta   90.00
_cell.angle_gamma   90.00
#
_symmetry.space_group_name_H-M   'P 1'
#
loop_
_entity.id
_entity.type
_entity.pdbx_description
1 polymer ?
#
loop_
_entity_poly.entity_id
_entity_poly.type
_entity_poly.pdbx_seq_one_letter_code
_entity_poly.pdbx_strand_id
1 'polypeptide(L)' 'RYLKGSSLRIIYAYCENKQKVEFIQLYFKGGKENEDNNRIKNYLRNFK' A
#
# COMPACT_ATOMS: atom_id res chain seq x y z
N ARG A 1 -16.36 12.12 -13.96
CA ARG A 1 -15.11 12.90 -14.20
C ARG A 1 -14.02 12.27 -13.34
N TYR A 2 -13.27 11.30 -13.87
CA TYR A 2 -12.13 10.70 -13.17
C TYR A 2 -10.97 11.70 -13.15
N LEU A 3 -10.24 11.77 -12.04
CA LEU A 3 -9.09 12.65 -11.89
C LEU A 3 -7.98 12.22 -12.87
N LYS A 4 -7.99 12.87 -14.04
CA LYS A 4 -7.00 12.71 -15.10
C LYS A 4 -5.67 13.25 -14.55
N GLY A 5 -4.78 12.35 -14.09
CA GLY A 5 -3.42 12.69 -13.65
C GLY A 5 -3.13 12.54 -12.16
N SER A 6 -4.11 12.30 -11.28
CA SER A 6 -3.87 12.14 -9.83
C SER A 6 -4.40 10.80 -9.30
N SER A 7 -4.12 9.71 -10.00
CA SER A 7 -4.42 8.38 -9.48
C SER A 7 -3.50 8.08 -8.29
N LEU A 8 -4.08 7.64 -7.17
CA LEU A 8 -3.37 7.23 -5.97
C LEU A 8 -3.38 5.71 -5.86
N ARG A 9 -2.32 5.15 -5.27
CA ARG A 9 -2.25 3.74 -4.86
C ARG A 9 -2.12 3.65 -3.35
N ILE A 10 -2.88 2.74 -2.75
CA ILE A 10 -2.90 2.50 -1.31
C ILE A 10 -2.41 1.07 -1.06
N ILE A 11 -1.47 0.92 -0.13
CA ILE A 11 -1.04 -0.37 0.42
C ILE A 11 -1.59 -0.46 1.83
N TYR A 12 -2.31 -1.55 2.11
CA TYR A 12 -2.86 -1.84 3.43
C TYR A 12 -2.74 -3.34 3.72
N ALA A 13 -2.75 -3.70 4.99
CA ALA A 13 -2.94 -5.07 5.44
C ALA A 13 -4.34 -5.20 6.03
N TYR A 14 -5.04 -6.27 5.68
CA TYR A 14 -6.27 -6.64 6.37
C TYR A 14 -5.95 -7.72 7.41
N CYS A 15 -6.19 -7.40 8.68
CA CYS A 15 -6.05 -8.32 9.78
C CYS A 15 -7.42 -8.93 10.11
N GLU A 16 -7.69 -10.10 9.56
CA GLU A 16 -8.97 -10.82 9.76
C GLU A 16 -9.26 -11.07 11.25
N ASN A 17 -8.27 -11.52 12.02
CA ASN A 17 -8.41 -11.80 13.45
C ASN A 17 -8.85 -10.58 14.28
N LYS A 18 -8.54 -9.37 13.81
CA LYS A 18 -8.89 -8.10 14.48
C LYS A 18 -10.00 -7.35 13.76
N GLN A 19 -10.53 -7.91 12.66
CA GLN A 19 -11.42 -7.25 11.70
C GLN A 19 -10.99 -5.81 11.39
N LYS A 20 -9.67 -5.60 11.24
CA LYS A 20 -9.07 -4.27 11.15
C LYS A 20 -8.26 -4.13 9.88
N VAL A 21 -8.39 -2.98 9.23
CA VAL A 21 -7.51 -2.55 8.14
C VAL A 21 -6.38 -1.71 8.73
N GLU A 22 -5.14 -2.15 8.52
CA GLU A 22 -3.94 -1.39 8.87
C GLU A 22 -3.35 -0.73 7.64
N PHE A 23 -3.23 0.59 7.73
CA PHE A 23 -2.69 1.39 6.64
C PHE A 23 -1.16 1.31 6.64
N ILE A 24 -0.58 1.01 5.47
CA ILE A 24 0.87 0.87 5.31
C ILE A 24 1.44 2.06 4.54
N GLN A 25 0.84 2.41 3.39
CA GLN A 25 1.37 3.49 2.55
C GLN A 25 0.35 4.03 1.52
N LEU A 26 0.50 5.31 1.17
CA LEU A 26 -0.18 5.98 0.06
C LEU A 26 0.87 6.60 -0.87
N TYR A 27 0.72 6.45 -2.19
CA TYR A 27 1.61 7.09 -3.16
C TYR A 27 0.92 7.45 -4.47
N PHE A 28 1.46 8.44 -5.16
CA PHE A 28 0.99 8.86 -6.48
C PHE A 28 1.39 7.86 -7.56
N LYS A 29 0.42 7.48 -8.40
CA LYS A 29 0.62 6.56 -9.52
C LYS A 29 1.65 7.07 -10.53
N GLY A 30 1.75 8.38 -10.71
CA GLY A 30 2.62 9.03 -11.70
C GLY A 30 4.11 9.14 -11.30
N GLY A 31 4.48 8.84 -10.05
CA GLY A 31 5.86 9.00 -9.57
C GLY A 31 6.67 7.70 -9.45
N LYS A 32 6.05 6.52 -9.55
CA LYS A 32 6.70 5.21 -9.44
C LYS A 32 5.93 4.14 -10.22
N GLU A 33 6.62 3.51 -11.17
CA GLU A 33 6.04 2.53 -12.10
C GLU A 33 5.86 1.13 -11.51
N ASN A 34 6.66 0.71 -10.53
CA ASN A 34 6.62 -0.66 -9.98
C ASN A 34 6.33 -0.69 -8.47
N GLU A 35 5.42 -1.58 -8.07
CA GLU A 35 5.23 -1.96 -6.66
C GLU A 35 6.53 -2.54 -6.11
N ASP A 36 7.03 -1.93 -5.03
CA ASP A 36 8.26 -2.37 -4.38
C ASP A 36 7.99 -3.59 -3.49
N ASN A 37 7.98 -4.76 -4.11
CA ASN A 37 7.77 -6.05 -3.45
C ASN A 37 8.72 -6.29 -2.26
N ASN A 38 9.91 -5.69 -2.27
CA ASN A 38 10.85 -5.80 -1.15
C ASN A 38 10.35 -5.04 0.08
N ARG A 39 9.59 -3.96 -0.10
CA ARG A 39 9.02 -3.17 1.01
C ARG A 39 7.92 -3.94 1.75
N ILE A 40 7.08 -4.66 1.02
CA ILE A 40 6.06 -5.54 1.61
C ILE A 40 6.73 -6.67 2.40
N LYS A 41 7.76 -7.31 1.83
CA LYS A 41 8.55 -8.33 2.52
C LYS A 41 9.21 -7.81 3.80
N ASN A 42 9.70 -6.56 3.79
CA ASN A 42 10.30 -5.95 4.98
C ASN A 42 9.25 -5.64 6.06
N TYR A 43 8.08 -5.13 5.67
CA TYR A 43 6.95 -4.94 6.59
C TYR A 43 6.57 -6.25 7.28
N LEU A 44 6.42 -7.33 6.50
CA LEU A 44 6.08 -8.66 7.04
C LEU A 44 7.19 -9.24 7.94
N ARG A 45 8.47 -8.96 7.67
CA ARG A 45 9.58 -9.36 8.54
C ARG A 45 9.59 -8.61 9.87
N ASN A 46 9.21 -7.34 9.87
CA ASN A 46 9.17 -6.50 11.07
C ASN A 46 7.86 -6.64 11.86
N PHE A 47 6.83 -7.28 11.29
CA PHE A 47 5.56 -7.58 11.95
C PHE A 47 5.63 -8.79 12.90
N LYS A 48 6.84 -9.20 13.28
CA LYS A 48 7.10 -10.34 14.17
C LYS A 48 7.04 -9.94 15.63
#